data_AF-A0A8H8DPS1-F1
#
_entry.id   AF-A0A8H8DPS1-F1
#
_cell.length_a   1.000
_cell.length_b   1.000
_cell.length_c   1.000
_cell.angle_alpha   90.00
_cell.angle_beta   90.00
_cell.angle_gamma   90.00
#
_symmetry.space_group_name_H-M   'P 1'
#
loop_
_entity.id
_entity.type
_entity.pdbx_description
1 polymer ?
#
loop_
_entity_poly.entity_id
_entity_poly.type
_entity_poly.pdbx_seq_one_letter_code
_entity_poly.pdbx_strand_id
1 'polypeptide(L)'
;MNEKIKVLSLNCWGLKYISNYRKERLNFISERIASEDYHIVGLQEVWVYSDYENLRNKTKHKLPYGKFYFSGIFGSGLVILSKFPIQSTSMYKYSLNGKPNAFYHGDWYVGKGVAIATLLMPSGKKLEFFNTHLHASYEKEKDRYLCHKISQAWEISKLISSAFASGKLIIIAGDFNSTPDSIIFKIISFNSSISDSWNINLDQNQYIKKPLSQEKIVEKLCLTCDSPINTWRMKKWRKYPEKCEAKRLDYIFIDTSWFKVKYVKLAFTETIPSLDCSYSDHFGIDALIELMSNSISSNPNKLEIKDLEIMQQEFSNYINQLNNGSYIPSLGLGTWQSKPDEVALADTAFMYLNEEGVGQGIRNSGIPRSEIFVTTKVACTFHSRVEECLDQSLNKMQLDYVDLYLMHWPVSLNPNGNDFLFPKKPDGTLDHEEGWDFIKTWNLFESLLNTGKVKAIGVSNFSTVNLEKLLKTAKIIPAVNQCELHPYLIQDKLVNFCNEKGIHLTAYSPLGSTNTPLLKEPTIIEIAEKNNKTAAQVIFSWCLYKNISVIPKSVTPSRIISNLNVFELSEEDFNKINNLGKIHKTRYIDPRSWGVDIFHDD
;
A
#
# COMPACT_ATOMS: atom_id res chain seq x y z
N MET A 1 -19.35 2.74 -40.26
CA MET A 1 -18.82 3.86 -39.44
C MET A 1 -18.59 3.31 -38.04
N ASN A 2 -17.42 3.56 -37.46
CA ASN A 2 -17.15 3.13 -36.09
C ASN A 2 -18.01 3.93 -35.10
N GLU A 3 -18.66 3.21 -34.19
CA GLU A 3 -19.61 3.78 -33.24
C GLU A 3 -18.88 4.62 -32.18
N LYS A 4 -19.27 5.88 -31.99
CA LYS A 4 -18.67 6.80 -31.02
C LYS A 4 -19.57 6.95 -29.80
N ILE A 5 -18.98 6.97 -28.61
CA ILE A 5 -19.69 7.10 -27.34
C ILE A 5 -19.09 8.28 -26.57
N LYS A 6 -19.93 9.26 -26.24
CA LYS A 6 -19.56 10.41 -25.39
C LYS A 6 -20.01 10.13 -23.96
N VAL A 7 -19.06 10.08 -23.02
CA VAL A 7 -19.28 9.69 -21.63
C VAL A 7 -18.94 10.84 -20.70
N LEU A 8 -19.79 11.07 -19.70
CA LEU A 8 -19.55 12.01 -18.61
C LEU A 8 -19.49 11.27 -17.26
N SER A 9 -18.48 11.58 -16.45
CA SER A 9 -18.45 11.28 -15.02
C SER A 9 -18.42 12.58 -14.21
N LEU A 10 -19.25 12.69 -13.16
CA LEU A 10 -19.26 13.88 -12.30
C LEU A 10 -19.74 13.55 -10.88
N ASN A 11 -18.92 13.84 -9.87
CA ASN A 11 -19.37 13.98 -8.50
C ASN A 11 -20.11 15.31 -8.35
N CYS A 12 -21.40 15.27 -7.99
CA CYS A 12 -22.27 16.45 -7.96
C CYS A 12 -22.25 17.22 -6.63
N TRP A 13 -21.65 16.66 -5.57
CA TRP A 13 -21.66 17.21 -4.22
C TRP A 13 -23.07 17.65 -3.79
N GLY A 14 -24.02 16.71 -3.81
CA GLY A 14 -25.44 16.93 -3.60
C GLY A 14 -25.96 16.56 -2.20
N LEU A 15 -25.14 16.71 -1.16
CA LEU A 15 -25.47 16.33 0.22
C LEU A 15 -26.60 17.22 0.77
N LYS A 16 -27.64 16.60 1.34
CA LYS A 16 -28.91 17.28 1.65
C LYS A 16 -28.75 18.52 2.54
N TYR A 17 -27.87 18.46 3.55
CA TYR A 17 -27.72 19.50 4.57
C TYR A 17 -26.35 20.18 4.58
N ILE A 18 -25.39 19.69 3.78
CA ILE A 18 -23.99 20.17 3.78
C ILE A 18 -23.72 21.02 2.54
N SER A 19 -24.31 20.65 1.41
CA SER A 19 -24.02 21.27 0.13
C SER A 19 -24.72 22.62 -0.02
N ASN A 20 -23.94 23.69 -0.12
CA ASN A 20 -24.45 25.02 -0.41
C ASN A 20 -25.07 25.08 -1.82
N TYR A 21 -26.16 25.85 -1.96
CA TYR A 21 -26.92 26.01 -3.21
C TYR A 21 -27.28 24.69 -3.91
N ARG A 22 -27.54 23.63 -3.12
CA ARG A 22 -27.69 22.26 -3.64
C ARG A 22 -28.70 22.17 -4.78
N LYS A 23 -29.91 22.72 -4.59
CA LYS A 23 -31.00 22.62 -5.55
C LYS A 23 -30.68 23.38 -6.82
N GLU A 24 -30.18 24.61 -6.66
CA GLU A 24 -29.82 25.52 -7.74
C GLU A 24 -28.66 24.93 -8.57
N ARG A 25 -27.60 24.44 -7.93
CA ARG A 25 -26.46 23.80 -8.62
C ARG A 25 -26.87 22.55 -9.35
N LEU A 26 -27.61 21.63 -8.72
CA LEU A 26 -28.08 20.41 -9.39
C LEU A 26 -29.01 20.74 -10.57
N ASN A 27 -29.79 21.82 -10.46
CA ASN A 27 -30.61 22.33 -11.54
C ASN A 27 -29.77 22.81 -12.74
N PHE A 28 -28.68 23.55 -12.50
CA PHE A 28 -27.73 23.99 -13.53
C PHE A 28 -26.90 22.82 -14.10
N ILE A 29 -26.48 21.85 -13.27
CA ILE A 29 -25.84 20.61 -13.73
C ILE A 29 -26.78 19.90 -14.72
N SER A 30 -28.06 19.79 -14.38
CA SER A 30 -29.06 19.15 -15.24
C SER A 30 -29.25 19.86 -16.58
N GLU A 31 -29.24 21.20 -16.59
CA GLU A 31 -29.32 22.01 -17.81
C GLU A 31 -28.07 21.85 -18.68
N ARG A 32 -26.88 21.87 -18.07
CA ARG A 32 -25.61 21.68 -18.77
C ARG A 32 -25.47 20.29 -19.37
N ILE A 33 -25.94 19.25 -18.68
CA ILE A 33 -26.02 17.89 -19.24
C ILE A 33 -27.02 17.84 -20.40
N ALA A 34 -28.18 18.47 -20.24
CA ALA A 34 -29.22 18.53 -21.27
C ALA A 34 -28.81 19.35 -22.50
N SER A 35 -27.87 20.30 -22.39
CA SER A 35 -27.39 21.08 -23.54
C SER A 35 -26.39 20.32 -24.41
N GLU A 36 -25.70 19.31 -23.86
CA GLU A 36 -24.72 18.48 -24.57
C GLU A 36 -25.33 17.24 -25.23
N ASP A 37 -24.57 16.51 -26.04
CA ASP A 37 -24.95 15.22 -26.65
C ASP A 37 -24.16 14.06 -26.02
N TYR A 38 -24.30 13.92 -24.69
CA TYR A 38 -23.78 12.75 -23.99
C TYR A 38 -24.57 11.50 -24.38
N HIS A 39 -23.87 10.37 -24.47
CA HIS A 39 -24.49 9.05 -24.67
C HIS A 39 -24.71 8.34 -23.34
N ILE A 40 -23.77 8.51 -22.40
CA ILE A 40 -23.83 7.90 -21.07
C ILE A 40 -23.34 8.93 -20.05
N VAL A 41 -24.04 9.06 -18.93
CA VAL A 41 -23.68 9.95 -17.84
C VAL A 41 -23.73 9.16 -16.53
N GLY A 42 -22.59 9.08 -15.83
CA GLY A 42 -22.48 8.57 -14.47
C GLY A 42 -22.35 9.74 -13.49
N LEU A 43 -23.30 9.87 -12.56
CA LEU A 43 -23.23 10.88 -11.51
C LEU A 43 -23.04 10.23 -10.15
N GLN A 44 -22.25 10.87 -9.29
CA GLN A 44 -22.06 10.51 -7.90
C GLN A 44 -22.62 11.61 -6.99
N GLU A 45 -22.92 11.26 -5.75
CA GLU A 45 -23.43 12.17 -4.71
C GLU A 45 -24.76 12.89 -5.02
N VAL A 46 -25.65 12.27 -5.82
CA VAL A 46 -27.05 12.71 -5.94
C VAL A 46 -27.86 12.06 -4.82
N TRP A 47 -27.82 12.63 -3.62
CA TRP A 47 -28.34 11.95 -2.41
C TRP A 47 -29.86 12.06 -2.21
N VAL A 48 -30.54 12.98 -2.89
CA VAL A 48 -31.97 13.23 -2.69
C VAL A 48 -32.75 12.84 -3.95
N TYR A 49 -33.73 11.94 -3.79
CA TYR A 49 -34.48 11.40 -4.92
C TYR A 49 -35.23 12.48 -5.73
N SER A 50 -35.80 13.50 -5.07
CA SER A 50 -36.44 14.62 -5.79
C SER A 50 -35.47 15.41 -6.68
N ASP A 51 -34.19 15.47 -6.30
CA ASP A 51 -33.18 16.15 -7.11
C ASP A 51 -32.87 15.30 -8.36
N TYR A 52 -32.88 13.97 -8.24
CA TYR A 52 -32.85 13.04 -9.38
C TYR A 52 -34.08 13.17 -10.28
N GLU A 53 -35.29 13.32 -9.72
CA GLU A 53 -36.50 13.52 -10.54
C GLU A 53 -36.43 14.81 -11.37
N ASN A 54 -35.94 15.91 -10.78
CA ASN A 54 -35.71 17.16 -11.51
C ASN A 54 -34.67 16.96 -12.63
N LEU A 55 -33.55 16.31 -12.32
CA LEU A 55 -32.52 15.94 -13.30
C LEU A 55 -33.12 15.12 -14.44
N ARG A 56 -33.96 14.12 -14.15
CA ARG A 56 -34.63 13.30 -15.17
C ARG A 56 -35.58 14.10 -16.02
N ASN A 57 -36.40 14.96 -15.43
CA ASN A 57 -37.34 15.79 -16.18
C ASN A 57 -36.64 16.66 -17.22
N LYS A 58 -35.46 17.18 -16.88
CA LYS A 58 -34.65 17.98 -17.80
C LYS A 58 -33.88 17.17 -18.83
N THR A 59 -33.36 16.00 -18.47
CA THR A 59 -32.44 15.24 -19.34
C THR A 59 -33.12 14.18 -20.21
N LYS A 60 -34.34 13.73 -19.87
CA LYS A 60 -35.01 12.58 -20.52
C LYS A 60 -35.24 12.71 -22.03
N HIS A 61 -35.31 13.94 -22.56
CA HIS A 61 -35.51 14.14 -24.00
C HIS A 61 -34.26 13.79 -24.84
N LYS A 62 -33.05 13.84 -24.25
CA LYS A 62 -31.80 13.39 -24.89
C LYS A 62 -31.26 12.07 -24.33
N LEU A 63 -31.44 11.86 -23.02
CA LEU A 63 -31.04 10.66 -22.29
C LEU A 63 -32.31 9.97 -21.77
N PRO A 64 -33.09 9.28 -22.63
CA PRO A 64 -34.40 8.71 -22.29
C PRO A 64 -34.34 7.65 -21.18
N TYR A 65 -33.22 6.95 -21.03
CA TYR A 65 -33.05 5.93 -20.02
C TYR A 65 -32.30 6.49 -18.81
N GLY A 66 -32.76 6.19 -17.61
CA GLY A 66 -32.12 6.66 -16.39
C GLY A 66 -32.48 5.82 -15.18
N LYS A 67 -31.52 5.63 -14.28
CA LYS A 67 -31.70 4.87 -13.04
C LYS A 67 -31.00 5.57 -11.88
N PHE A 68 -31.74 5.71 -10.80
CA PHE A 68 -31.23 6.02 -9.45
C PHE A 68 -31.01 4.72 -8.67
N TYR A 69 -29.89 4.61 -7.97
CA TYR A 69 -29.50 3.39 -7.27
C TYR A 69 -29.58 3.57 -5.74
N PHE A 70 -29.96 2.48 -5.04
CA PHE A 70 -30.11 2.45 -3.58
C PHE A 70 -29.27 1.30 -3.00
N SER A 71 -28.52 1.55 -1.93
CA SER A 71 -27.66 0.54 -1.26
C SER A 71 -27.64 0.65 0.28
N GLY A 72 -28.11 1.76 0.84
CA GLY A 72 -28.24 2.01 2.27
C GLY A 72 -29.50 2.81 2.61
N ILE A 73 -29.61 3.24 3.86
CA ILE A 73 -30.80 3.91 4.43
C ILE A 73 -31.12 5.20 3.68
N PHE A 74 -30.08 5.94 3.28
CA PHE A 74 -30.21 7.22 2.58
C PHE A 74 -29.99 7.12 1.06
N GLY A 75 -29.80 5.91 0.51
CA GLY A 75 -29.45 5.68 -0.89
C GLY A 75 -27.95 5.78 -1.19
N SER A 76 -27.54 5.38 -2.41
CA SER A 76 -26.11 5.30 -2.79
C SER A 76 -25.54 6.59 -3.38
N GLY A 77 -26.42 7.54 -3.73
CA GLY A 77 -26.03 8.77 -4.42
C GLY A 77 -25.64 8.55 -5.90
N LEU A 78 -25.74 7.33 -6.42
CA LEU A 78 -25.30 6.99 -7.77
C LEU A 78 -26.47 7.05 -8.76
N VAL A 79 -26.21 7.68 -9.90
CA VAL A 79 -27.16 7.79 -11.02
C VAL A 79 -26.47 7.40 -12.31
N ILE A 80 -27.17 6.63 -13.15
CA ILE A 80 -26.76 6.37 -14.53
C ILE A 80 -27.86 6.88 -15.45
N LEU A 81 -27.51 7.78 -16.38
CA LEU A 81 -28.36 8.22 -17.48
C LEU A 81 -27.78 7.73 -18.80
N SER A 82 -28.63 7.32 -19.73
CA SER A 82 -28.19 6.79 -21.00
C SER A 82 -29.12 7.15 -22.16
N LYS A 83 -28.51 7.35 -23.32
CA LYS A 83 -29.15 7.37 -24.64
C LYS A 83 -29.52 5.97 -25.11
N PHE A 84 -28.78 4.96 -24.62
CA PHE A 84 -28.96 3.56 -24.96
C PHE A 84 -29.95 2.87 -24.00
N PRO A 85 -30.82 1.97 -24.49
CA PRO A 85 -31.73 1.22 -23.64
C PRO A 85 -31.00 0.45 -22.54
N ILE A 86 -31.48 0.59 -21.30
CA ILE A 86 -30.99 -0.18 -20.15
C ILE A 86 -31.72 -1.52 -20.14
N GLN A 87 -31.00 -2.63 -20.35
CA GLN A 87 -31.56 -3.99 -20.32
C GLN A 87 -31.66 -4.54 -18.90
N SER A 88 -30.66 -4.25 -18.07
CA SER A 88 -30.61 -4.69 -16.68
C SER A 88 -29.83 -3.70 -15.85
N THR A 89 -30.20 -3.61 -14.57
CA THR A 89 -29.51 -2.78 -13.57
C THR A 89 -29.20 -3.63 -12.35
N SER A 90 -28.03 -3.43 -11.76
CA SER A 90 -27.66 -4.00 -10.47
C SER A 90 -27.02 -2.94 -9.59
N MET A 91 -27.18 -3.08 -8.28
CA MET A 91 -26.44 -2.29 -7.29
C MET A 91 -25.67 -3.27 -6.42
N TYR A 92 -24.35 -3.20 -6.45
CA TYR A 92 -23.51 -3.96 -5.55
C TYR A 92 -23.04 -3.04 -4.42
N LYS A 93 -23.47 -3.35 -3.20
CA LYS A 93 -23.04 -2.64 -1.99
C LYS A 93 -21.68 -3.18 -1.57
N TYR A 94 -20.72 -2.30 -1.32
CA TYR A 94 -19.42 -2.73 -0.83
C TYR A 94 -19.49 -3.37 0.56
N SER A 95 -18.63 -4.35 0.80
CA SER A 95 -18.58 -5.07 2.07
C SER A 95 -18.10 -4.16 3.20
N LEU A 96 -17.08 -3.33 2.94
CA LEU A 96 -16.57 -2.33 3.87
C LEU A 96 -17.05 -0.93 3.48
N ASN A 97 -17.90 -0.32 4.31
CA ASN A 97 -18.63 0.92 3.98
C ASN A 97 -18.42 2.09 4.95
N GLY A 98 -17.39 2.01 5.78
CA GLY A 98 -17.09 3.00 6.82
C GLY A 98 -17.45 2.46 8.20
N LYS A 99 -17.32 3.30 9.23
CA LYS A 99 -17.59 2.90 10.62
C LYS A 99 -18.98 3.39 11.05
N PRO A 100 -19.82 2.54 11.67
CA PRO A 100 -21.15 2.95 12.15
C PRO A 100 -21.11 4.13 13.15
N ASN A 101 -20.03 4.20 13.96
CA ASN A 101 -19.84 5.25 14.95
C ASN A 101 -19.37 6.59 14.36
N ALA A 102 -18.92 6.62 13.10
CA ALA A 102 -18.50 7.84 12.42
C ALA A 102 -19.71 8.56 11.79
N PHE A 103 -20.72 8.85 12.61
CA PHE A 103 -22.02 9.37 12.17
C PHE A 103 -21.91 10.62 11.29
N TYR A 104 -20.99 11.51 11.61
CA TYR A 104 -20.78 12.77 10.89
C TYR A 104 -20.25 12.61 9.45
N HIS A 105 -19.64 11.47 9.11
CA HIS A 105 -19.21 11.18 7.74
C HIS A 105 -20.33 10.59 6.89
N GLY A 106 -21.27 9.87 7.51
CA GLY A 106 -22.48 9.35 6.85
C GLY A 106 -22.27 8.16 5.91
N ASP A 107 -21.03 7.82 5.53
CA ASP A 107 -20.71 6.78 4.53
C ASP A 107 -21.28 5.40 4.85
N TRP A 108 -21.29 5.02 6.13
CA TRP A 108 -21.84 3.73 6.56
C TRP A 108 -23.35 3.66 6.33
N TYR A 109 -24.07 4.76 6.56
CA TYR A 109 -25.53 4.83 6.46
C TYR A 109 -26.00 4.92 5.00
N VAL A 110 -25.26 5.63 4.16
CA VAL A 110 -25.52 5.65 2.70
C VAL A 110 -25.15 4.32 2.04
N GLY A 111 -24.12 3.64 2.58
CA GLY A 111 -23.67 2.35 2.12
C GLY A 111 -23.12 2.41 0.69
N LYS A 112 -21.92 2.96 0.50
CA LYS A 112 -21.25 3.05 -0.82
C LYS A 112 -21.22 1.71 -1.57
N GLY A 113 -21.09 1.80 -2.89
CA GLY A 113 -21.15 0.64 -3.77
C GLY A 113 -20.86 1.00 -5.22
N VAL A 114 -21.14 0.06 -6.11
CA VAL A 114 -21.07 0.23 -7.56
C VAL A 114 -22.46 -0.01 -8.18
N ALA A 115 -22.91 0.99 -8.92
CA ALA A 115 -24.08 0.92 -9.78
C ALA A 115 -23.67 0.33 -11.13
N ILE A 116 -24.43 -0.64 -11.61
CA ILE A 116 -24.13 -1.36 -12.85
C ILE A 116 -25.36 -1.28 -13.76
N ALA A 117 -25.17 -0.85 -15.01
CA ALA A 117 -26.19 -0.90 -16.03
C ALA A 117 -25.68 -1.65 -17.27
N THR A 118 -26.42 -2.67 -17.70
CA THR A 118 -26.18 -3.29 -19.01
C THR A 118 -26.99 -2.53 -20.06
N LEU A 119 -26.29 -1.86 -20.97
CA LEU A 119 -26.83 -1.02 -22.03
C LEU A 119 -26.82 -1.78 -23.36
N LEU A 120 -27.88 -1.65 -24.14
CA LEU A 120 -27.94 -2.18 -25.51
C LEU A 120 -27.51 -1.10 -26.50
N MET A 121 -26.34 -1.26 -27.10
CA MET A 121 -25.84 -0.30 -28.10
C MET A 121 -26.58 -0.45 -29.44
N PRO A 122 -26.67 0.61 -30.26
CA PRO A 122 -27.16 0.56 -31.64
C PRO A 122 -26.58 -0.57 -32.50
N SER A 123 -25.32 -0.95 -32.29
CA SER A 123 -24.69 -2.10 -32.96
C SER A 123 -25.22 -3.47 -32.54
N GLY A 124 -26.13 -3.54 -31.56
CA GLY A 124 -26.64 -4.78 -30.96
C GLY A 124 -25.73 -5.37 -29.87
N LYS A 125 -24.54 -4.79 -29.66
CA LYS A 125 -23.62 -5.21 -28.60
C LYS A 125 -24.12 -4.75 -27.23
N LYS A 126 -23.79 -5.53 -26.19
CA LYS A 126 -24.06 -5.17 -24.80
C LYS A 126 -22.86 -4.48 -24.18
N LEU A 127 -23.11 -3.34 -23.54
CA LEU A 127 -22.13 -2.53 -22.82
C LEU A 127 -22.49 -2.52 -21.33
N GLU A 128 -21.60 -3.00 -20.49
CA GLU A 128 -21.70 -2.86 -19.04
C GLU A 128 -21.08 -1.53 -18.62
N PHE A 129 -21.91 -0.63 -18.10
CA PHE A 129 -21.47 0.65 -17.54
C PHE A 129 -21.47 0.55 -16.01
N PHE A 130 -20.29 0.73 -15.43
CA PHE A 130 -20.09 0.80 -13.99
C PHE A 130 -20.00 2.26 -13.56
N ASN A 131 -20.72 2.64 -12.52
CA ASN A 131 -20.62 3.92 -11.86
C ASN A 131 -20.37 3.71 -10.36
N THR A 132 -19.28 4.25 -9.81
CA THR A 132 -18.91 4.02 -8.40
C THR A 132 -18.55 5.31 -7.67
N HIS A 133 -18.65 5.25 -6.36
CA HIS A 133 -18.10 6.25 -5.45
C HIS A 133 -17.39 5.50 -4.31
N LEU A 134 -16.06 5.52 -4.29
CA LEU A 134 -15.26 4.86 -3.24
C LEU A 134 -15.25 5.67 -1.95
N HIS A 135 -14.87 5.05 -0.83
CA HIS A 135 -14.78 5.73 0.45
C HIS A 135 -13.77 6.89 0.40
N ALA A 136 -14.07 8.04 1.03
CA ALA A 136 -13.18 9.19 1.02
C ALA A 136 -12.17 9.13 2.18
N SER A 137 -11.02 9.77 2.02
CA SER A 137 -10.05 9.91 3.10
C SER A 137 -10.34 11.19 3.89
N TYR A 138 -10.71 11.04 5.17
CA TYR A 138 -11.07 12.17 6.05
C TYR A 138 -9.89 12.73 6.87
N GLU A 139 -8.71 12.12 6.77
CA GLU A 139 -7.51 12.48 7.52
C GLU A 139 -6.31 12.68 6.56
N LYS A 140 -5.51 13.73 6.80
CA LYS A 140 -4.42 14.14 5.88
C LYS A 140 -3.13 13.33 6.01
N GLU A 141 -2.87 12.74 7.17
CA GLU A 141 -1.57 12.10 7.49
C GLU A 141 -1.66 10.57 7.60
N LYS A 142 -2.86 10.00 7.82
CA LYS A 142 -3.11 8.57 7.89
C LYS A 142 -4.47 8.25 7.28
N ASP A 143 -4.49 7.59 6.14
CA ASP A 143 -5.74 7.16 5.53
C ASP A 143 -6.31 5.93 6.25
N ARG A 144 -7.02 6.16 7.37
CA ARG A 144 -7.67 5.10 8.16
C ARG A 144 -8.69 4.26 7.38
N TYR A 145 -9.07 4.72 6.19
CA TYR A 145 -9.99 4.03 5.29
C TYR A 145 -9.29 3.44 4.07
N LEU A 146 -7.95 3.37 4.07
CA LEU A 146 -7.20 2.71 3.00
C LEU A 146 -7.65 1.26 2.81
N CYS A 147 -7.83 0.50 3.91
CA CYS A 147 -8.35 -0.87 3.84
C CYS A 147 -9.75 -0.96 3.21
N HIS A 148 -10.60 0.04 3.47
CA HIS A 148 -11.92 0.12 2.85
C HIS A 148 -11.77 0.30 1.34
N LYS A 149 -11.00 1.31 0.92
CA LYS A 149 -10.79 1.57 -0.51
C LYS A 149 -10.17 0.38 -1.23
N ILE A 150 -9.18 -0.30 -0.62
CA ILE A 150 -8.55 -1.49 -1.21
C ILE A 150 -9.58 -2.62 -1.39
N SER A 151 -10.38 -2.91 -0.35
CA SER A 151 -11.46 -3.90 -0.45
C SER A 151 -12.46 -3.54 -1.55
N GLN A 152 -12.88 -2.28 -1.58
CA GLN A 152 -13.85 -1.80 -2.57
C GLN A 152 -13.30 -1.87 -4.00
N ALA A 153 -12.03 -1.51 -4.20
CA ALA A 153 -11.32 -1.64 -5.47
C ALA A 153 -11.24 -3.09 -5.94
N TRP A 154 -10.95 -4.00 -5.01
CA TRP A 154 -10.91 -5.44 -5.27
C TRP A 154 -12.30 -6.00 -5.62
N GLU A 155 -13.34 -5.56 -4.92
CA GLU A 155 -14.73 -5.95 -5.16
C GLU A 155 -15.22 -5.49 -6.55
N ILE A 156 -14.97 -4.23 -6.94
CA ILE A 156 -15.32 -3.75 -8.29
C ILE A 156 -14.50 -4.47 -9.38
N SER A 157 -13.21 -4.72 -9.14
CA SER A 157 -12.34 -5.47 -10.08
C SER A 157 -12.89 -6.87 -10.38
N LYS A 158 -13.38 -7.60 -9.36
CA LYS A 158 -14.06 -8.89 -9.55
C LYS A 158 -15.32 -8.79 -10.40
N LEU A 159 -16.12 -7.74 -10.22
CA LEU A 159 -17.33 -7.51 -11.02
C LEU A 159 -16.98 -7.19 -12.48
N ILE A 160 -15.93 -6.41 -12.70
CA ILE A 160 -15.38 -6.12 -14.03
C ILE A 160 -14.92 -7.41 -14.71
N SER A 161 -14.15 -8.27 -14.01
CA SER A 161 -13.73 -9.58 -14.55
C SER A 161 -14.92 -10.46 -14.93
N SER A 162 -15.99 -10.48 -14.12
CA SER A 162 -17.21 -11.22 -14.44
C SER A 162 -17.94 -10.69 -15.67
N ALA A 163 -18.00 -9.37 -15.85
CA ALA A 163 -18.59 -8.74 -17.03
C ALA A 163 -17.76 -9.04 -18.29
N PHE A 164 -16.43 -9.00 -18.15
CA PHE A 164 -15.48 -9.33 -19.22
C PHE A 164 -15.65 -10.78 -19.68
N ALA A 165 -15.71 -11.73 -18.74
CA ALA A 165 -15.95 -13.15 -19.03
C ALA A 165 -17.31 -13.41 -19.73
N SER A 166 -18.28 -12.51 -19.57
CA SER A 166 -19.58 -12.57 -20.25
C SER A 166 -19.57 -11.95 -21.65
N GLY A 167 -18.40 -11.52 -22.17
CA GLY A 167 -18.24 -10.94 -23.50
C GLY A 167 -18.88 -9.57 -23.68
N LYS A 168 -19.13 -8.84 -22.58
CA LYS A 168 -19.70 -7.49 -22.62
C LYS A 168 -18.60 -6.46 -22.85
N LEU A 169 -18.93 -5.38 -23.56
CA LEU A 169 -18.08 -4.18 -23.59
C LEU A 169 -18.09 -3.51 -22.22
N ILE A 170 -17.01 -2.86 -21.80
CA ILE A 170 -16.89 -2.32 -20.45
C ILE A 170 -16.48 -0.84 -20.47
N ILE A 171 -17.21 -0.03 -19.71
CA ILE A 171 -16.82 1.34 -19.34
C ILE A 171 -17.07 1.50 -17.84
N ILE A 172 -16.09 2.04 -17.13
CA ILE A 172 -16.17 2.26 -15.68
C ILE A 172 -15.95 3.75 -15.43
N ALA A 173 -16.83 4.38 -14.68
CA ALA A 173 -16.76 5.78 -14.32
C ALA A 173 -16.97 5.94 -12.81
N GLY A 174 -16.46 7.03 -12.24
CA GLY A 174 -16.75 7.35 -10.85
C GLY A 174 -15.74 8.25 -10.18
N ASP A 175 -16.04 8.53 -8.92
CA ASP A 175 -15.12 9.12 -7.95
C ASP A 175 -14.47 8.00 -7.15
N PHE A 176 -13.19 7.77 -7.38
CA PHE A 176 -12.42 6.71 -6.75
C PHE A 176 -11.72 7.17 -5.47
N ASN A 177 -11.82 8.46 -5.10
CA ASN A 177 -11.18 9.01 -3.92
C ASN A 177 -9.70 8.62 -3.76
N SER A 178 -9.02 8.42 -4.90
CA SER A 178 -7.65 7.90 -4.97
C SER A 178 -6.91 8.46 -6.19
N THR A 179 -5.63 8.73 -6.05
CA THR A 179 -4.77 9.30 -7.09
C THR A 179 -4.22 8.24 -8.05
N PRO A 180 -3.70 8.61 -9.22
CA PRO A 180 -3.29 7.64 -10.25
C PRO A 180 -2.12 6.73 -9.84
N ASP A 181 -1.30 7.17 -8.90
CA ASP A 181 -0.16 6.46 -8.32
C ASP A 181 -0.57 5.50 -7.17
N SER A 182 -1.84 5.51 -6.78
CA SER A 182 -2.33 4.69 -5.67
C SER A 182 -2.50 3.21 -6.05
N ILE A 183 -2.37 2.34 -5.04
CA ILE A 183 -2.69 0.90 -5.17
C ILE A 183 -4.14 0.66 -5.63
N ILE A 184 -5.07 1.55 -5.27
CA ILE A 184 -6.48 1.50 -5.68
C ILE A 184 -6.59 1.56 -7.20
N PHE A 185 -5.92 2.53 -7.81
CA PHE A 185 -5.89 2.70 -9.25
C PHE A 185 -5.31 1.46 -9.93
N LYS A 186 -4.17 0.95 -9.43
CA LYS A 186 -3.51 -0.26 -9.94
C LYS A 186 -4.41 -1.51 -9.90
N ILE A 187 -5.19 -1.70 -8.83
CA ILE A 187 -6.13 -2.84 -8.71
C ILE A 187 -7.23 -2.79 -9.77
N ILE A 188 -7.73 -1.60 -10.09
CA ILE A 188 -8.81 -1.41 -11.08
C ILE A 188 -8.29 -1.60 -12.50
N SER A 189 -7.10 -1.09 -12.79
CA SER A 189 -6.42 -1.25 -14.08
C SER A 189 -5.63 -2.56 -14.19
N PHE A 190 -5.80 -3.50 -13.26
CA PHE A 190 -5.05 -4.76 -13.26
C PHE A 190 -5.40 -5.67 -14.44
N ASN A 191 -6.66 -5.64 -14.89
CA ASN A 191 -7.04 -6.36 -16.10
C ASN A 191 -6.37 -5.68 -17.30
N SER A 192 -5.55 -6.42 -18.05
CA SER A 192 -4.59 -5.86 -19.01
C SER A 192 -5.20 -4.99 -20.11
N SER A 193 -6.50 -5.09 -20.37
CA SER A 193 -7.18 -4.21 -21.34
C SER A 193 -7.90 -3.01 -20.71
N ILE A 194 -8.20 -3.02 -19.41
CA ILE A 194 -8.88 -1.92 -18.72
C ILE A 194 -7.87 -0.83 -18.41
N SER A 195 -8.09 0.36 -18.94
CA SER A 195 -7.15 1.47 -18.77
C SER A 195 -7.86 2.81 -18.69
N ASP A 196 -7.24 3.74 -17.96
CA ASP A 196 -7.74 5.09 -17.77
C ASP A 196 -7.68 5.87 -19.09
N SER A 197 -8.85 6.37 -19.52
CA SER A 197 -9.01 7.10 -20.77
C SER A 197 -8.09 8.31 -20.88
N TRP A 198 -7.77 8.99 -19.77
CA TRP A 198 -6.85 10.11 -19.79
C TRP A 198 -5.40 9.65 -20.02
N ASN A 199 -4.93 8.65 -19.27
CA ASN A 199 -3.57 8.12 -19.42
C ASN A 199 -3.31 7.55 -20.82
N ILE A 200 -4.28 6.89 -21.45
CA ILE A 200 -4.13 6.36 -22.82
C ILE A 200 -4.09 7.50 -23.85
N ASN A 201 -4.78 8.61 -23.59
CA ASN A 201 -4.80 9.78 -24.48
C ASN A 201 -3.51 10.63 -24.37
N LEU A 202 -2.52 10.21 -23.56
CA LEU A 202 -1.20 10.83 -23.47
C LEU A 202 -0.33 10.44 -24.68
N ASP A 203 -0.73 10.86 -25.87
CA ASP A 203 0.15 10.91 -27.03
C ASP A 203 0.36 12.37 -27.43
N GLN A 204 1.31 13.03 -26.77
CA GLN A 204 2.22 14.02 -27.35
C GLN A 204 3.17 14.57 -26.27
N ASN A 205 4.45 14.29 -26.46
CA ASN A 205 5.61 14.94 -25.88
C ASN A 205 5.52 16.49 -25.90
N GLN A 206 4.78 17.07 -24.96
CA GLN A 206 4.95 18.47 -24.57
C GLN A 206 5.50 18.52 -23.17
N TYR A 207 6.79 18.20 -23.04
CA TYR A 207 7.62 18.76 -21.98
C TYR A 207 7.24 20.23 -21.81
N ILE A 208 6.86 20.59 -20.58
CA ILE A 208 6.42 21.94 -20.22
C ILE A 208 7.63 22.86 -20.33
N LYS A 209 7.86 23.42 -21.53
CA LYS A 209 8.99 24.34 -21.81
C LYS A 209 8.74 25.77 -21.33
N LYS A 210 7.55 26.09 -20.79
CA LYS A 210 7.17 27.44 -20.34
C LYS A 210 6.32 27.39 -19.07
N PRO A 211 6.40 28.40 -18.19
CA PRO A 211 5.47 28.52 -17.07
C PRO A 211 4.03 28.61 -17.59
N LEU A 212 3.19 27.68 -17.14
CA LEU A 212 1.77 27.63 -17.45
C LEU A 212 0.97 28.35 -16.35
N SER A 213 -0.20 28.91 -16.71
CA SER A 213 -1.14 29.41 -15.71
C SER A 213 -1.74 28.25 -14.89
N GLN A 214 -2.30 28.54 -13.72
CA GLN A 214 -2.88 27.52 -12.84
C GLN A 214 -4.03 26.77 -13.52
N GLU A 215 -4.84 27.45 -14.33
CA GLU A 215 -5.92 26.87 -15.13
C GLU A 215 -5.37 25.82 -16.10
N LYS A 216 -4.29 26.17 -16.83
CA LYS A 216 -3.68 25.27 -17.80
C LYS A 216 -3.03 24.06 -17.15
N ILE A 217 -2.52 24.18 -15.92
CA ILE A 217 -1.99 23.04 -15.16
C ILE A 217 -3.12 22.09 -14.79
N VAL A 218 -4.22 22.64 -14.26
CA VAL A 218 -5.41 21.86 -13.86
C VAL A 218 -5.97 21.09 -15.06
N GLU A 219 -6.10 21.74 -16.22
CA GLU A 219 -6.55 21.10 -17.45
C GLU A 219 -5.56 20.05 -17.96
N LYS A 220 -4.25 20.38 -18.05
CA LYS A 220 -3.22 19.47 -18.56
C LYS A 220 -2.93 18.27 -17.68
N LEU A 221 -3.23 18.33 -16.39
CA LEU A 221 -3.06 17.21 -15.46
C LEU A 221 -4.41 16.55 -15.11
N CYS A 222 -5.51 17.04 -15.70
CA CYS A 222 -6.86 16.57 -15.43
C CYS A 222 -7.17 16.53 -13.92
N LEU A 223 -6.83 17.60 -13.19
CA LEU A 223 -7.04 17.67 -11.74
C LEU A 223 -8.51 17.96 -11.46
N THR A 224 -9.23 16.95 -10.96
CA THR A 224 -10.68 17.00 -10.78
C THR A 224 -11.09 17.60 -9.44
N CYS A 225 -10.27 17.51 -8.40
CA CYS A 225 -10.61 17.95 -7.05
C CYS A 225 -9.52 18.84 -6.44
N ASP A 226 -9.90 19.62 -5.42
CA ASP A 226 -9.00 20.49 -4.65
C ASP A 226 -8.23 21.51 -5.50
N SER A 227 -8.76 21.84 -6.67
CA SER A 227 -8.15 22.74 -7.64
C SER A 227 -8.13 24.21 -7.19
N PRO A 228 -7.07 24.99 -7.51
CA PRO A 228 -7.01 26.43 -7.22
C PRO A 228 -8.10 27.25 -7.93
N ILE A 229 -8.61 26.74 -9.05
CA ILE A 229 -9.64 27.42 -9.85
C ILE A 229 -11.06 27.01 -9.46
N ASN A 230 -11.23 26.00 -8.60
CA ASN A 230 -12.53 25.61 -8.07
C ASN A 230 -12.92 26.55 -6.91
N THR A 231 -14.02 27.27 -7.04
CA THR A 231 -14.46 28.29 -6.06
C THR A 231 -14.66 27.75 -4.64
N TRP A 232 -14.98 26.46 -4.48
CA TRP A 232 -15.17 25.80 -3.18
C TRP A 232 -13.86 25.58 -2.42
N ARG A 233 -12.71 25.70 -3.10
CA ARG A 233 -11.36 25.53 -2.53
C ARG A 233 -10.47 26.74 -2.78
N MET A 234 -10.82 27.60 -3.74
CA MET A 234 -10.08 28.81 -4.14
C MET A 234 -9.75 29.74 -2.97
N LYS A 235 -10.69 30.00 -2.05
CA LYS A 235 -10.42 30.88 -0.89
C LYS A 235 -9.29 30.35 0.00
N LYS A 236 -9.24 29.03 0.21
CA LYS A 236 -8.19 28.36 0.98
C LYS A 236 -6.83 28.51 0.28
N TRP A 237 -6.80 28.32 -1.04
CA TRP A 237 -5.58 28.40 -1.84
C TRP A 237 -5.07 29.81 -2.09
N ARG A 238 -5.96 30.81 -2.15
CA ARG A 238 -5.53 32.22 -2.12
C ARG A 238 -4.83 32.59 -0.82
N LYS A 239 -5.22 31.97 0.30
CA LYS A 239 -4.62 32.21 1.61
C LYS A 239 -3.31 31.42 1.82
N TYR A 240 -3.18 30.25 1.21
CA TYR A 240 -2.03 29.34 1.35
C TYR A 240 -1.65 28.70 0.00
N PRO A 241 -1.16 29.48 -0.98
CA PRO A 241 -0.88 28.98 -2.33
C PRO A 241 0.20 27.89 -2.35
N GLU A 242 1.15 27.94 -1.42
CA GLU A 242 2.23 26.97 -1.25
C GLU A 242 1.76 25.58 -0.82
N LYS A 243 0.51 25.46 -0.32
CA LYS A 243 -0.08 24.20 0.16
C LYS A 243 -1.06 23.58 -0.82
N CYS A 244 -1.16 24.11 -2.04
CA CYS A 244 -2.11 23.65 -3.04
C CYS A 244 -1.85 22.18 -3.43
N GLU A 245 -2.77 21.30 -3.06
CA GLU A 245 -2.73 19.85 -3.34
C GLU A 245 -3.93 19.46 -4.21
N ALA A 246 -3.99 19.98 -5.43
CA ALA A 246 -5.02 19.59 -6.38
C ALA A 246 -4.79 18.14 -6.83
N LYS A 247 -5.87 17.36 -6.94
CA LYS A 247 -5.83 15.91 -7.14
C LYS A 247 -6.72 15.49 -8.29
N ARG A 248 -6.37 14.39 -8.93
CA ARG A 248 -7.25 13.65 -9.84
C ARG A 248 -7.82 12.47 -9.09
N LEU A 249 -9.13 12.47 -8.86
CA LEU A 249 -9.84 11.46 -8.08
C LEU A 249 -10.97 10.79 -8.86
N ASP A 250 -11.44 11.46 -9.91
CA ASP A 250 -12.48 10.96 -10.81
C ASP A 250 -11.83 10.37 -12.06
N TYR A 251 -12.44 9.32 -12.61
CA TYR A 251 -11.89 8.60 -13.76
C TYR A 251 -12.97 8.07 -14.69
N ILE A 252 -12.59 7.88 -15.96
CA ILE A 252 -13.31 7.02 -16.91
C ILE A 252 -12.32 5.99 -17.41
N PHE A 253 -12.47 4.73 -16.98
CA PHE A 253 -11.73 3.60 -17.52
C PHE A 253 -12.51 2.93 -18.65
N ILE A 254 -11.77 2.43 -19.64
CA ILE A 254 -12.33 1.74 -20.80
C ILE A 254 -11.57 0.45 -21.08
N ASP A 255 -12.25 -0.48 -21.72
CA ASP A 255 -11.62 -1.65 -22.31
C ASP A 255 -10.96 -1.31 -23.66
N THR A 256 -9.63 -1.17 -23.63
CA THR A 256 -8.82 -0.77 -24.79
C THR A 256 -8.73 -1.83 -25.88
N SER A 257 -9.15 -3.09 -25.60
CA SER A 257 -9.30 -4.11 -26.65
C SER A 257 -10.44 -3.78 -27.62
N TRP A 258 -11.39 -2.94 -27.19
CA TRP A 258 -12.56 -2.58 -27.98
C TRP A 258 -12.68 -1.09 -28.27
N PHE A 259 -12.16 -0.23 -27.40
CA PHE A 259 -12.31 1.21 -27.51
C PHE A 259 -10.97 1.92 -27.70
N LYS A 260 -10.97 2.93 -28.57
CA LYS A 260 -9.91 3.94 -28.60
C LYS A 260 -10.43 5.27 -28.11
N VAL A 261 -9.58 6.01 -27.40
CA VAL A 261 -9.89 7.36 -26.93
C VAL A 261 -9.73 8.36 -28.07
N LYS A 262 -10.66 9.31 -28.20
CA LYS A 262 -10.56 10.43 -29.14
C LYS A 262 -10.18 11.72 -28.47
N TYR A 263 -10.76 11.97 -27.31
CA TYR A 263 -10.31 12.99 -26.39
C TYR A 263 -10.81 12.67 -24.99
N VAL A 264 -10.13 13.24 -24.02
CA VAL A 264 -10.60 13.39 -22.64
C VAL A 264 -10.31 14.82 -22.22
N LYS A 265 -11.24 15.45 -21.51
CA LYS A 265 -11.07 16.79 -20.95
C LYS A 265 -11.84 16.95 -19.65
N LEU A 266 -11.43 17.94 -18.85
CA LEU A 266 -12.26 18.40 -17.74
C LEU A 266 -13.55 19.04 -18.26
N ALA A 267 -14.62 18.86 -17.51
CA ALA A 267 -15.92 19.48 -17.71
C ALA A 267 -16.37 20.19 -16.43
N PHE A 268 -17.28 21.15 -16.56
CA PHE A 268 -17.81 21.92 -15.43
C PHE A 268 -16.73 22.74 -14.68
N THR A 269 -15.71 23.22 -15.40
CA THR A 269 -14.65 24.08 -14.86
C THR A 269 -15.09 25.53 -14.73
N GLU A 270 -16.13 25.92 -15.48
CA GLU A 270 -16.72 27.25 -15.45
C GLU A 270 -17.55 27.50 -14.17
N THR A 271 -17.71 28.78 -13.81
CA THR A 271 -18.60 29.18 -12.73
C THR A 271 -20.03 29.33 -13.22
N ILE A 272 -21.00 29.11 -12.34
CA ILE A 272 -22.42 29.40 -12.56
C ILE A 272 -22.59 30.92 -12.44
N PRO A 273 -22.91 31.66 -13.52
CA PRO A 273 -22.88 33.12 -13.49
C PRO A 273 -23.81 33.75 -12.46
N SER A 274 -24.98 33.13 -12.21
CA SER A 274 -25.96 33.65 -11.25
C SER A 274 -25.60 33.38 -9.79
N LEU A 275 -24.69 32.46 -9.51
CA LEU A 275 -24.32 32.06 -8.15
C LEU A 275 -22.87 32.41 -7.79
N ASP A 276 -22.05 32.78 -8.78
CA ASP A 276 -20.61 33.03 -8.66
C ASP A 276 -19.86 31.87 -7.96
N CYS A 277 -20.25 30.64 -8.29
CA CYS A 277 -19.65 29.43 -7.73
C CYS A 277 -19.52 28.31 -8.76
N SER A 278 -18.66 27.33 -8.49
CA SER A 278 -18.44 26.14 -9.31
C SER A 278 -19.62 25.18 -9.16
N TYR A 279 -19.90 24.40 -10.21
CA TYR A 279 -21.03 23.47 -10.25
C TYR A 279 -20.95 22.40 -9.16
N SER A 280 -19.75 21.93 -8.83
CA SER A 280 -19.45 20.98 -7.76
C SER A 280 -18.07 21.28 -7.18
N ASP A 281 -17.73 20.67 -6.04
CA ASP A 281 -16.37 20.72 -5.49
C ASP A 281 -15.40 19.79 -6.24
N HIS A 282 -15.94 18.98 -7.16
CA HIS A 282 -15.21 18.29 -8.22
C HIS A 282 -15.52 18.89 -9.60
N PHE A 283 -14.57 18.77 -10.53
CA PHE A 283 -14.78 18.92 -11.96
C PHE A 283 -15.08 17.57 -12.59
N GLY A 284 -15.92 17.56 -13.63
CA GLY A 284 -16.29 16.35 -14.33
C GLY A 284 -15.24 15.92 -15.35
N ILE A 285 -15.36 14.68 -15.84
CA ILE A 285 -14.56 14.15 -16.95
C ILE A 285 -15.48 13.90 -18.14
N ASP A 286 -15.17 14.54 -19.27
CA ASP A 286 -15.82 14.36 -20.57
C ASP A 286 -14.88 13.60 -21.49
N ALA A 287 -15.27 12.38 -21.88
CA ALA A 287 -14.51 11.51 -22.76
C ALA A 287 -15.32 11.14 -24.00
N LEU A 288 -14.69 11.23 -25.18
CA LEU A 288 -15.20 10.66 -26.41
C LEU A 288 -14.37 9.44 -26.77
N ILE A 289 -15.03 8.30 -26.89
CA ILE A 289 -14.39 7.03 -27.25
C ILE A 289 -15.02 6.47 -28.53
N GLU A 290 -14.27 5.67 -29.27
CA GLU A 290 -14.71 5.06 -30.53
C GLU A 290 -14.52 3.54 -30.47
N LEU A 291 -15.59 2.79 -30.77
CA LEU A 291 -15.56 1.33 -30.89
C LEU A 291 -14.77 0.94 -32.14
N MET A 292 -13.81 0.03 -31.97
CA MET A 292 -12.92 -0.43 -33.05
C MET A 292 -13.60 -1.50 -33.93
N SER A 293 -13.29 -1.50 -35.23
CA SER A 293 -13.92 -2.34 -36.26
C SER A 293 -13.46 -3.81 -36.24
N ASN A 294 -12.23 -4.08 -35.77
CA ASN A 294 -11.71 -5.41 -35.51
C ASN A 294 -11.36 -5.49 -34.02
N SER A 295 -11.90 -6.46 -33.29
CA SER A 295 -11.30 -6.85 -32.01
C SER A 295 -9.87 -7.25 -32.33
N ILE A 296 -8.88 -6.66 -31.67
CA ILE A 296 -7.54 -7.22 -31.73
C ILE A 296 -7.70 -8.64 -31.17
N SER A 297 -7.52 -9.67 -32.01
CA SER A 297 -7.37 -11.04 -31.57
C SER A 297 -5.98 -11.20 -30.96
N SER A 298 -5.70 -10.43 -29.92
CA SER A 298 -4.73 -10.81 -28.92
C SER A 298 -5.58 -11.30 -27.77
N ASN A 299 -5.49 -12.58 -27.49
CA ASN A 299 -5.72 -13.06 -26.14
C ASN A 299 -4.67 -12.31 -25.30
N PRO A 300 -4.99 -11.23 -24.57
CA PRO A 300 -3.98 -10.50 -23.86
C PRO A 300 -3.76 -11.28 -22.57
N ASN A 301 -2.65 -12.00 -22.52
CA ASN A 301 -2.08 -12.63 -21.33
C ASN A 301 -3.09 -13.37 -20.44
N LYS A 302 -3.20 -14.68 -20.68
CA LYS A 302 -3.10 -15.60 -19.55
C LYS A 302 -1.86 -15.15 -18.78
N LEU A 303 -2.02 -14.68 -17.53
CA LEU A 303 -0.94 -14.22 -16.65
C LEU A 303 0.39 -14.84 -17.08
N GLU A 304 1.24 -14.07 -17.76
CA GLU A 304 2.59 -14.57 -17.98
C GLU A 304 3.26 -14.52 -16.61
N ILE A 305 4.07 -15.54 -16.32
CA ILE A 305 4.80 -15.65 -15.07
C ILE A 305 5.54 -14.34 -14.77
N LYS A 306 6.00 -13.62 -15.80
CA LYS A 306 6.60 -12.28 -15.70
C LYS A 306 5.71 -11.17 -15.12
N ASP A 307 4.42 -11.13 -15.43
CA ASP A 307 3.50 -10.11 -14.90
C ASP A 307 3.15 -10.40 -13.44
N LEU A 308 3.05 -11.70 -13.09
CA LEU A 308 3.01 -12.16 -11.71
C LEU A 308 4.34 -11.95 -10.98
N GLU A 309 5.48 -12.02 -11.65
CA GLU A 309 6.82 -11.72 -11.12
C GLU A 309 7.01 -10.23 -10.86
N ILE A 310 6.45 -9.34 -11.70
CA ILE A 310 6.47 -7.88 -11.48
C ILE A 310 5.54 -7.50 -10.33
N MET A 311 4.34 -8.09 -10.26
CA MET A 311 3.47 -7.90 -9.10
C MET A 311 4.01 -8.57 -7.85
N GLN A 312 4.62 -9.75 -7.97
CA GLN A 312 5.39 -10.38 -6.90
C GLN A 312 6.58 -9.51 -6.55
N GLN A 313 7.26 -8.82 -7.46
CA GLN A 313 8.35 -7.87 -7.21
C GLN A 313 7.85 -6.62 -6.49
N GLU A 314 6.73 -6.03 -6.92
CA GLU A 314 6.13 -4.88 -6.23
C GLU A 314 5.56 -5.28 -4.86
N PHE A 315 5.00 -6.48 -4.70
CA PHE A 315 4.64 -7.03 -3.39
C PHE A 315 5.87 -7.47 -2.60
N SER A 316 6.92 -8.02 -3.21
CA SER A 316 8.12 -8.53 -2.54
C SER A 316 9.10 -7.43 -2.16
N ASN A 317 8.99 -6.26 -2.79
CA ASN A 317 9.50 -5.01 -2.23
C ASN A 317 8.96 -4.75 -0.81
N TYR A 318 7.83 -5.36 -0.43
CA TYR A 318 7.22 -5.22 0.90
C TYR A 318 6.99 -6.54 1.66
N ILE A 319 7.04 -7.72 1.04
CA ILE A 319 6.86 -9.04 1.68
C ILE A 319 7.72 -10.16 1.04
N ASN A 320 8.60 -10.79 1.80
CA ASN A 320 9.39 -11.94 1.35
C ASN A 320 8.74 -13.25 1.81
N GLN A 321 8.82 -14.30 0.99
CA GLN A 321 8.36 -15.63 1.39
C GLN A 321 9.46 -16.37 2.18
N LEU A 322 9.08 -17.00 3.29
CA LEU A 322 9.95 -17.85 4.11
C LEU A 322 9.86 -19.32 3.66
N ASN A 323 10.85 -20.14 4.02
CA ASN A 323 10.92 -21.56 3.64
C ASN A 323 9.78 -22.44 4.19
N ASN A 324 9.05 -21.97 5.20
CA ASN A 324 7.85 -22.63 5.72
C ASN A 324 6.55 -22.18 5.02
N GLY A 325 6.65 -21.37 3.95
CA GLY A 325 5.53 -20.86 3.17
C GLY A 325 4.85 -19.60 3.73
N SER A 326 5.25 -19.14 4.93
CA SER A 326 4.77 -17.86 5.50
C SER A 326 5.46 -16.65 4.85
N TYR A 327 4.99 -15.44 5.14
CA TYR A 327 5.51 -14.19 4.56
C TYR A 327 6.01 -13.26 5.66
N ILE A 328 7.16 -12.61 5.43
CA ILE A 328 7.77 -11.60 6.30
C ILE A 328 7.81 -10.24 5.59
N PRO A 329 7.42 -9.13 6.23
CA PRO A 329 7.57 -7.82 5.63
C PRO A 329 9.03 -7.46 5.33
N SER A 330 9.29 -6.89 4.15
CA SER A 330 10.63 -6.47 3.71
C SER A 330 11.17 -5.29 4.51
N LEU A 331 10.28 -4.49 5.12
CA LEU A 331 10.61 -3.42 6.05
C LEU A 331 9.88 -3.63 7.38
N GLY A 332 10.63 -3.63 8.47
CA GLY A 332 10.10 -3.59 9.84
C GLY A 332 10.66 -2.41 10.64
N LEU A 333 10.35 -2.34 11.93
CA LEU A 333 10.88 -1.32 12.83
C LEU A 333 11.62 -1.99 14.00
N GLY A 334 12.94 -1.82 14.04
CA GLY A 334 13.74 -2.26 15.17
C GLY A 334 13.36 -1.49 16.44
N THR A 335 13.27 -2.19 17.57
CA THR A 335 12.85 -1.58 18.86
C THR A 335 13.96 -1.50 19.90
N TRP A 336 15.18 -1.96 19.59
CA TRP A 336 16.31 -1.89 20.50
C TRP A 336 16.60 -0.44 20.96
N GLN A 337 16.77 -0.26 22.28
CA GLN A 337 16.95 1.04 22.95
C GLN A 337 15.78 2.04 22.79
N SER A 338 14.59 1.61 22.38
CA SER A 338 13.39 2.44 22.48
C SER A 338 12.84 2.41 23.90
N LYS A 339 12.40 3.57 24.40
CA LYS A 339 11.71 3.64 25.69
C LYS A 339 10.35 2.94 25.58
N PRO A 340 9.80 2.36 26.67
CA PRO A 340 8.52 1.65 26.66
C PRO A 340 7.37 2.45 25.99
N ASP A 341 7.34 3.77 26.16
CA ASP A 341 6.23 4.62 25.70
C ASP A 341 6.36 5.06 24.22
N GLU A 342 7.47 4.74 23.56
CA GLU A 342 7.83 5.24 22.22
C GLU A 342 7.72 4.15 21.13
N VAL A 343 7.17 2.98 21.46
CA VAL A 343 7.24 1.79 20.58
C VAL A 343 5.94 1.53 19.82
N ALA A 344 6.05 1.40 18.50
CA ALA A 344 5.01 0.84 17.66
C ALA A 344 5.64 -0.13 16.65
N LEU A 345 5.35 -1.43 16.83
CA LEU A 345 5.37 -2.51 15.81
C LEU A 345 6.70 -2.91 15.12
N ALA A 346 7.06 -4.19 15.25
CA ALA A 346 7.82 -5.05 14.32
C ALA A 346 9.38 -5.10 14.35
N ASP A 347 9.94 -5.52 15.49
CA ASP A 347 11.11 -6.41 15.75
C ASP A 347 11.57 -6.10 17.19
N THR A 348 11.37 -7.04 18.10
CA THR A 348 11.74 -6.89 19.52
C THR A 348 12.55 -8.09 20.00
N ALA A 349 12.88 -8.12 21.28
CA ALA A 349 13.55 -9.24 21.93
C ALA A 349 13.32 -9.18 23.43
N PHE A 350 13.37 -10.33 24.09
CA PHE A 350 13.28 -10.42 25.55
C PHE A 350 14.32 -9.52 26.24
N MET A 351 15.54 -9.50 25.70
CA MET A 351 16.66 -8.71 26.23
C MET A 351 16.51 -7.20 26.05
N TYR A 352 15.55 -6.71 25.25
CA TYR A 352 15.36 -5.27 25.03
C TYR A 352 14.57 -4.62 26.17
N LEU A 353 13.90 -5.43 27.01
CA LEU A 353 13.14 -4.98 28.19
C LEU A 353 12.04 -3.95 27.87
N ASN A 354 11.53 -3.94 26.63
CA ASN A 354 10.48 -3.02 26.17
C ASN A 354 9.31 -3.70 25.44
N GLU A 355 9.21 -5.03 25.53
CA GLU A 355 8.14 -5.82 24.92
C GLU A 355 6.74 -5.39 25.38
N GLU A 356 6.57 -4.94 26.62
CA GLU A 356 5.29 -4.39 27.10
C GLU A 356 4.85 -3.17 26.27
N GLY A 357 5.79 -2.27 25.97
CA GLY A 357 5.58 -1.12 25.09
C GLY A 357 5.22 -1.52 23.66
N VAL A 358 5.88 -2.55 23.12
CA VAL A 358 5.56 -3.12 21.80
C VAL A 358 4.11 -3.62 21.78
N GLY A 359 3.73 -4.41 22.79
CA GLY A 359 2.37 -4.93 22.95
C GLY A 359 1.33 -3.82 23.05
N GLN A 360 1.62 -2.79 23.85
CA GLN A 360 0.74 -1.63 23.96
C GLN A 360 0.63 -0.86 22.64
N GLY A 361 1.73 -0.69 21.91
CA GLY A 361 1.74 -0.10 20.58
C GLY A 361 0.91 -0.89 19.57
N ILE A 362 1.00 -2.23 19.59
CA ILE A 362 0.16 -3.12 18.80
C ILE A 362 -1.32 -2.87 19.10
N ARG A 363 -1.73 -2.91 20.38
CA ARG A 363 -3.14 -2.70 20.77
C ARG A 363 -3.63 -1.30 20.42
N ASN A 364 -2.83 -0.27 20.68
CA ASN A 364 -3.16 1.12 20.38
C ASN A 364 -3.29 1.40 18.88
N SER A 365 -2.63 0.60 18.03
CA SER A 365 -2.73 0.77 16.58
C SER A 365 -4.15 0.55 16.04
N GLY A 366 -4.95 -0.29 16.71
CA GLY A 366 -6.26 -0.72 16.24
C GLY A 366 -6.22 -1.62 15.00
N ILE A 367 -5.03 -2.06 14.56
CA ILE A 367 -4.83 -3.00 13.44
C ILE A 367 -5.06 -4.43 13.96
N PRO A 368 -5.80 -5.30 13.22
CA PRO A 368 -5.95 -6.70 13.60
C PRO A 368 -4.59 -7.38 13.81
N ARG A 369 -4.45 -8.20 14.87
CA ARG A 369 -3.18 -8.90 15.18
C ARG A 369 -2.66 -9.73 14.00
N SER A 370 -3.56 -10.32 13.21
CA SER A 370 -3.22 -11.10 12.01
C SER A 370 -2.61 -10.29 10.86
N GLU A 371 -2.70 -8.96 10.88
CA GLU A 371 -2.12 -8.06 9.88
C GLU A 371 -0.77 -7.47 10.32
N ILE A 372 -0.29 -7.85 11.51
CA ILE A 372 0.96 -7.38 12.08
C ILE A 372 1.94 -8.55 12.14
N PHE A 373 3.16 -8.36 11.65
CA PHE A 373 4.24 -9.34 11.83
C PHE A 373 5.07 -8.98 13.08
N VAL A 374 5.10 -9.87 14.08
CA VAL A 374 5.88 -9.68 15.31
C VAL A 374 7.01 -10.70 15.38
N THR A 375 8.23 -10.19 15.50
CA THR A 375 9.42 -10.97 15.83
C THR A 375 9.83 -10.70 17.28
N THR A 376 10.07 -11.75 18.07
CA THR A 376 10.82 -11.65 19.34
C THR A 376 11.90 -12.72 19.42
N LYS A 377 12.76 -12.66 20.44
CA LYS A 377 13.98 -13.47 20.54
C LYS A 377 14.21 -13.96 21.96
N VAL A 378 14.63 -15.22 22.09
CA VAL A 378 15.05 -15.81 23.37
C VAL A 378 16.34 -15.15 23.86
N ALA A 379 16.44 -14.89 25.16
CA ALA A 379 17.69 -14.43 25.77
C ALA A 379 18.68 -15.59 25.98
N CYS A 380 19.98 -15.28 25.99
CA CYS A 380 21.05 -16.28 26.16
C CYS A 380 20.92 -17.10 27.47
N THR A 381 20.34 -16.51 28.54
CA THR A 381 20.07 -17.14 29.84
C THR A 381 18.83 -18.05 29.86
N PHE A 382 18.14 -18.19 28.72
CA PHE A 382 16.94 -19.01 28.55
C PHE A 382 17.10 -20.11 27.48
N HIS A 383 18.33 -20.38 27.04
CA HIS A 383 18.61 -21.37 25.99
C HIS A 383 18.13 -22.80 26.34
N SER A 384 18.14 -23.19 27.61
CA SER A 384 17.58 -24.46 28.08
C SER A 384 16.08 -24.38 28.43
N ARG A 385 15.45 -23.20 28.34
CA ARG A 385 14.07 -22.92 28.78
C ARG A 385 13.33 -22.00 27.80
N VAL A 386 13.44 -22.30 26.51
CA VAL A 386 12.98 -21.42 25.43
C VAL A 386 11.47 -21.16 25.46
N GLU A 387 10.64 -22.15 25.82
CA GLU A 387 9.20 -21.99 25.93
C GLU A 387 8.81 -21.06 27.09
N GLU A 388 9.52 -21.15 28.22
CA GLU A 388 9.30 -20.26 29.36
C GLU A 388 9.59 -18.80 28.98
N CYS A 389 10.68 -18.55 28.24
CA CYS A 389 11.01 -17.22 27.75
C CYS A 389 9.95 -16.69 26.78
N LEU A 390 9.48 -17.54 25.85
CA LEU A 390 8.41 -17.21 24.91
C LEU A 390 7.12 -16.84 25.66
N ASP A 391 6.73 -17.63 26.66
CA ASP A 391 5.52 -17.36 27.45
C ASP A 391 5.62 -16.03 28.20
N GLN A 392 6.79 -15.72 28.76
CA GLN A 392 7.02 -14.41 29.38
C GLN A 392 6.96 -13.26 28.36
N SER A 393 7.55 -13.41 27.17
CA SER A 393 7.43 -12.44 26.08
C SER A 393 5.99 -12.21 25.64
N LEU A 394 5.22 -13.29 25.44
CA LEU A 394 3.80 -13.25 25.06
C LEU A 394 2.96 -12.56 26.14
N ASN A 395 3.19 -12.88 27.42
CA ASN A 395 2.50 -12.25 28.53
C ASN A 395 2.80 -10.75 28.62
N LYS A 396 4.07 -10.34 28.48
CA LYS A 396 4.45 -8.92 28.48
C LYS A 396 3.80 -8.17 27.32
N MET A 397 3.83 -8.75 26.12
CA MET A 397 3.18 -8.14 24.96
C MET A 397 1.65 -8.26 24.99
N GLN A 398 1.08 -9.11 25.85
CA GLN A 398 -0.32 -9.56 25.84
C GLN A 398 -0.76 -10.04 24.45
N LEU A 399 -0.01 -10.99 23.90
CA LEU A 399 -0.27 -11.63 22.60
C LEU A 399 -0.42 -13.14 22.79
N ASP A 400 -1.25 -13.77 21.95
CA ASP A 400 -1.39 -15.23 21.95
C ASP A 400 -0.29 -15.95 21.15
N TYR A 401 0.34 -15.25 20.19
CA TYR A 401 1.41 -15.80 19.36
C TYR A 401 2.34 -14.71 18.83
N VAL A 402 3.54 -15.11 18.39
CA VAL A 402 4.44 -14.33 17.54
C VAL A 402 4.59 -14.96 16.16
N ASP A 403 4.84 -14.14 15.14
CA ASP A 403 4.99 -14.62 13.77
C ASP A 403 6.37 -15.28 13.60
N LEU A 404 7.40 -14.75 14.26
CA LEU A 404 8.76 -15.27 14.23
C LEU A 404 9.39 -15.24 15.63
N TYR A 405 9.96 -16.37 16.04
CA TYR A 405 10.77 -16.46 17.26
C TYR A 405 12.21 -16.83 16.92
N LEU A 406 13.17 -16.03 17.40
CA LEU A 406 14.59 -16.18 17.06
C LEU A 406 15.45 -16.61 18.24
N MET A 407 16.45 -17.46 17.97
CA MET A 407 17.60 -17.61 18.85
C MET A 407 18.47 -16.36 18.72
N HIS A 408 18.52 -15.50 19.74
CA HIS A 408 19.12 -14.16 19.61
C HIS A 408 20.63 -14.19 19.35
N TRP A 409 21.34 -15.13 19.97
CA TRP A 409 22.77 -15.37 19.77
C TRP A 409 23.05 -16.86 19.86
N PRO A 410 24.06 -17.42 19.16
CA PRO A 410 24.50 -18.81 19.33
C PRO A 410 25.35 -18.99 20.62
N VAL A 411 24.95 -18.37 21.74
CA VAL A 411 25.70 -18.32 23.00
C VAL A 411 24.77 -18.63 24.17
N SER A 412 25.05 -19.68 24.93
CA SER A 412 24.27 -20.08 26.11
C SER A 412 24.92 -19.53 27.38
N LEU A 413 24.16 -18.80 28.18
CA LEU A 413 24.63 -18.24 29.47
C LEU A 413 23.95 -18.94 30.64
N ASN A 414 24.64 -19.03 31.77
CA ASN A 414 24.18 -19.76 32.95
C ASN A 414 22.81 -19.22 33.44
N PRO A 415 21.74 -20.03 33.39
CA PRO A 415 20.40 -19.60 33.81
C PRO A 415 20.31 -19.32 35.32
N ASN A 416 21.25 -19.84 36.12
CA ASN A 416 21.30 -19.70 37.57
C ASN A 416 22.42 -18.73 38.03
N GLY A 417 22.93 -17.90 37.12
CA GLY A 417 23.98 -16.95 37.42
C GLY A 417 23.50 -15.75 38.26
N ASN A 418 24.42 -14.82 38.52
CA ASN A 418 24.20 -13.65 39.39
C ASN A 418 23.49 -12.46 38.71
N ASP A 419 23.18 -12.55 37.41
CA ASP A 419 22.44 -11.53 36.66
C ASP A 419 21.46 -12.22 35.70
N PHE A 420 20.32 -11.56 35.48
CA PHE A 420 19.21 -12.11 34.72
C PHE A 420 19.49 -12.26 33.21
N LEU A 421 20.34 -11.39 32.64
CA LEU A 421 20.66 -11.38 31.20
C LEU A 421 22.14 -11.64 30.91
N PHE A 422 23.03 -11.17 31.78
CA PHE A 422 24.48 -11.20 31.58
C PHE A 422 25.20 -11.67 32.85
N PRO A 423 24.97 -12.93 33.28
CA PRO A 423 25.63 -13.48 34.45
C PRO A 423 27.15 -13.49 34.26
N LYS A 424 27.89 -13.26 35.34
CA LYS A 424 29.36 -13.18 35.35
C LYS A 424 29.99 -14.05 36.42
N LYS A 425 31.14 -14.62 36.09
CA LYS A 425 32.04 -15.30 37.03
C LYS A 425 32.74 -14.29 37.95
N PRO A 426 33.36 -14.73 39.07
CA PRO A 426 34.10 -13.85 39.97
C PRO A 426 35.24 -13.05 39.30
N ASP A 427 35.80 -13.55 38.19
CA ASP A 427 36.84 -12.88 37.41
C ASP A 427 36.31 -11.80 36.45
N GLY A 428 34.98 -11.59 36.41
CA GLY A 428 34.31 -10.59 35.58
C GLY A 428 33.97 -11.06 34.15
N THR A 429 34.38 -12.28 33.76
CA THR A 429 33.98 -12.88 32.47
C THR A 429 32.53 -13.35 32.49
N LEU A 430 31.88 -13.45 31.34
CA LEU A 430 30.51 -13.97 31.27
C LEU A 430 30.47 -15.44 31.71
N ASP A 431 29.42 -15.78 32.43
CA ASP A 431 29.18 -17.13 32.91
C ASP A 431 28.39 -17.92 31.87
N HIS A 432 29.10 -18.75 31.10
CA HIS A 432 28.54 -19.59 30.05
C HIS A 432 27.93 -20.88 30.63
N GLU A 433 26.81 -21.34 30.07
CA GLU A 433 26.16 -22.58 30.50
C GLU A 433 26.98 -23.80 30.05
N GLU A 434 27.52 -24.55 31.01
CA GLU A 434 28.33 -25.73 30.72
C GLU A 434 27.49 -26.86 30.12
N GLY A 435 27.98 -27.42 29.00
CA GLY A 435 27.33 -28.57 28.35
C GLY A 435 26.04 -28.24 27.60
N TRP A 436 25.65 -26.97 27.45
CA TRP A 436 24.49 -26.56 26.65
C TRP A 436 24.88 -25.70 25.45
N ASP A 437 24.62 -26.20 24.24
CA ASP A 437 24.95 -25.50 22.99
C ASP A 437 23.69 -25.07 22.21
N PHE A 438 23.90 -24.28 21.16
CA PHE A 438 22.80 -23.81 20.31
C PHE A 438 22.08 -24.95 19.56
N ILE A 439 22.69 -26.12 19.38
CA ILE A 439 22.04 -27.27 18.74
C ILE A 439 20.95 -27.82 19.67
N LYS A 440 21.27 -27.97 20.96
CA LYS A 440 20.30 -28.36 21.99
C LYS A 440 19.17 -27.33 22.10
N THR A 441 19.50 -26.04 22.07
CA THR A 441 18.49 -24.96 22.03
C THR A 441 17.58 -25.10 20.80
N TRP A 442 18.13 -25.38 19.62
CA TRP A 442 17.33 -25.51 18.40
C TRP A 442 16.33 -26.68 18.47
N ASN A 443 16.72 -27.82 19.04
CA ASN A 443 15.79 -28.94 19.25
C ASN A 443 14.55 -28.53 20.07
N LEU A 444 14.71 -27.60 21.02
CA LEU A 444 13.58 -27.05 21.75
C LEU A 444 12.75 -26.09 20.87
N PHE A 445 13.39 -25.25 20.07
CA PHE A 445 12.70 -24.36 19.10
C PHE A 445 11.81 -25.14 18.13
N GLU A 446 12.28 -26.27 17.60
CA GLU A 446 11.50 -27.13 16.70
C GLU A 446 10.19 -27.60 17.34
N SER A 447 10.22 -27.87 18.65
CA SER A 447 9.04 -28.31 19.41
C SER A 447 8.01 -27.19 19.60
N LEU A 448 8.43 -25.92 19.60
CA LEU A 448 7.55 -24.77 19.80
C LEU A 448 6.51 -24.64 18.68
N LEU A 449 6.80 -25.08 17.45
CA LEU A 449 5.86 -25.02 16.33
C LEU A 449 4.54 -25.76 16.63
N ASN A 450 4.60 -26.85 17.41
CA ASN A 450 3.43 -27.65 17.78
C ASN A 450 2.52 -26.97 18.83
N THR A 451 3.02 -25.92 19.49
CA THR A 451 2.26 -25.20 20.54
C THR A 451 1.26 -24.20 19.96
N GLY A 452 1.44 -23.79 18.70
CA GLY A 452 0.68 -22.71 18.07
C GLY A 452 1.08 -21.28 18.50
N LYS A 453 1.99 -21.15 19.48
CA LYS A 453 2.51 -19.86 20.00
C LYS A 453 3.48 -19.16 19.05
N VAL A 454 4.04 -19.89 18.08
CA VAL A 454 4.94 -19.37 17.03
C VAL A 454 4.48 -19.83 15.65
N LYS A 455 4.60 -18.98 14.63
CA LYS A 455 4.34 -19.36 13.22
C LYS A 455 5.61 -19.78 12.48
N ALA A 456 6.74 -19.18 12.81
CA ALA A 456 8.05 -19.50 12.28
C ALA A 456 9.12 -19.43 13.38
N ILE A 457 10.19 -20.18 13.20
CA ILE A 457 11.38 -20.18 14.05
C ILE A 457 12.62 -19.85 13.22
N GLY A 458 13.56 -19.14 13.82
CA GLY A 458 14.80 -18.74 13.16
C GLY A 458 15.93 -18.49 14.14
N VAL A 459 17.03 -17.99 13.61
CA VAL A 459 18.25 -17.69 14.36
C VAL A 459 18.68 -16.24 14.14
N SER A 460 19.60 -15.75 14.96
CA SER A 460 20.23 -14.45 14.80
C SER A 460 21.70 -14.55 15.18
N ASN A 461 22.55 -13.83 14.45
CA ASN A 461 24.01 -13.81 14.64
C ASN A 461 24.71 -15.15 14.36
N PHE A 462 24.16 -15.97 13.46
CA PHE A 462 24.82 -17.20 13.03
C PHE A 462 25.69 -16.93 11.79
N SER A 463 26.97 -17.30 11.86
CA SER A 463 27.87 -17.36 10.70
C SER A 463 27.59 -18.61 9.84
N THR A 464 28.19 -18.71 8.66
CA THR A 464 28.05 -19.92 7.81
C THR A 464 28.55 -21.17 8.52
N VAL A 465 29.65 -21.09 9.26
CA VAL A 465 30.17 -22.19 10.08
C VAL A 465 29.15 -22.67 11.13
N ASN A 466 28.47 -21.75 11.81
CA ASN A 466 27.46 -22.13 12.81
C ASN A 466 26.16 -22.66 12.17
N LEU A 467 25.73 -22.09 11.04
CA LEU A 467 24.60 -22.62 10.28
C LEU A 467 24.89 -24.03 9.76
N GLU A 468 26.08 -24.30 9.22
CA GLU A 468 26.48 -25.64 8.78
C GLU A 468 26.47 -26.65 9.93
N LYS A 469 26.95 -26.27 11.12
CA LYS A 469 26.88 -27.11 12.32
C LYS A 469 25.43 -27.41 12.71
N LEU A 470 24.57 -26.40 12.71
CA LEU A 470 23.16 -26.53 13.06
C LEU A 470 22.42 -27.47 12.08
N LEU A 471 22.56 -27.21 10.78
CA LEU A 471 21.84 -27.91 9.71
C LEU A 471 22.19 -29.39 9.61
N LYS A 472 23.29 -29.86 10.21
CA LYS A 472 23.61 -31.30 10.31
C LYS A 472 22.61 -32.09 11.15
N THR A 473 21.90 -31.42 12.06
CA THR A 473 21.01 -32.07 13.04
C THR A 473 19.60 -31.50 13.05
N ALA A 474 19.42 -30.27 12.55
CA ALA A 474 18.11 -29.63 12.45
C ALA A 474 17.16 -30.44 11.54
N LYS A 475 15.97 -30.72 12.05
CA LYS A 475 14.84 -31.27 11.30
C LYS A 475 14.08 -30.16 10.58
N ILE A 476 14.02 -28.98 11.17
CA ILE A 476 13.42 -27.77 10.60
C ILE A 476 14.55 -26.80 10.28
N ILE A 477 14.65 -26.42 9.00
CA ILE A 477 15.59 -25.38 8.57
C ILE A 477 15.14 -24.04 9.15
N PRO A 478 16.04 -23.22 9.75
CA PRO A 478 15.68 -21.90 10.24
C PRO A 478 15.03 -21.07 9.14
N ALA A 479 13.88 -20.45 9.43
CA ALA A 479 13.18 -19.62 8.43
C ALA A 479 13.95 -18.33 8.14
N VAL A 480 14.60 -17.78 9.16
CA VAL A 480 15.33 -16.50 9.12
C VAL A 480 16.67 -16.62 9.84
N ASN A 481 17.71 -15.95 9.32
CA ASN A 481 18.90 -15.56 10.07
C ASN A 481 18.99 -14.03 10.14
N GLN A 482 18.79 -13.45 11.31
CA GLN A 482 18.89 -12.01 11.51
C GLN A 482 20.33 -11.61 11.89
N CYS A 483 20.97 -10.73 11.12
CA CYS A 483 22.38 -10.36 11.32
C CYS A 483 22.66 -8.86 11.03
N GLU A 484 23.81 -8.37 11.49
CA GLU A 484 24.28 -7.02 11.13
C GLU A 484 24.61 -6.98 9.65
N LEU A 485 23.92 -6.16 8.87
CA LEU A 485 24.17 -6.09 7.44
C LEU A 485 23.89 -4.69 6.93
N HIS A 486 24.89 -4.13 6.26
CA HIS A 486 24.89 -2.77 5.75
C HIS A 486 26.04 -2.56 4.75
N PRO A 487 26.11 -1.44 4.02
CA PRO A 487 27.17 -1.17 3.05
C PRO A 487 28.62 -1.43 3.51
N TYR A 488 28.99 -1.20 4.78
CA TYR A 488 30.33 -1.54 5.30
C TYR A 488 30.51 -3.00 5.78
N LEU A 489 29.46 -3.82 5.70
CA LEU A 489 29.46 -5.23 6.12
C LEU A 489 28.49 -6.00 5.24
N ILE A 490 28.90 -6.24 4.00
CA ILE A 490 28.03 -6.76 2.92
C ILE A 490 27.70 -8.25 3.04
N GLN A 491 28.51 -8.99 3.80
CA GLN A 491 28.34 -10.40 4.16
C GLN A 491 28.06 -11.37 2.99
N ASP A 492 28.72 -11.18 1.83
CA ASP A 492 28.41 -11.94 0.61
C ASP A 492 28.46 -13.48 0.80
N LYS A 493 29.42 -13.99 1.58
CA LYS A 493 29.51 -15.43 1.89
C LYS A 493 28.26 -15.93 2.62
N LEU A 494 27.81 -15.19 3.64
CA LEU A 494 26.60 -15.53 4.41
C LEU A 494 25.34 -15.39 3.57
N VAL A 495 25.23 -14.32 2.76
CA VAL A 495 24.11 -14.09 1.85
C VAL A 495 23.96 -15.26 0.89
N ASN A 496 25.03 -15.66 0.22
CA ASN A 496 25.01 -16.77 -0.73
C ASN A 496 24.65 -18.10 -0.05
N PHE A 497 25.23 -18.38 1.11
CA PHE A 497 24.94 -19.58 1.88
C PHE A 497 23.46 -19.65 2.30
N CYS A 498 22.93 -18.55 2.85
CA CYS A 498 21.54 -18.50 3.31
C CYS A 498 20.57 -18.66 2.13
N ASN A 499 20.83 -18.01 1.00
CA ASN A 499 20.04 -18.17 -0.23
C ASN A 499 20.02 -19.63 -0.71
N GLU A 500 21.17 -20.31 -0.73
CA GLU A 500 21.26 -21.72 -1.13
C GLU A 500 20.44 -22.65 -0.22
N LYS A 501 20.39 -22.36 1.08
CA LYS A 501 19.64 -23.16 2.07
C LYS A 501 18.19 -22.72 2.24
N GLY A 502 17.73 -21.71 1.51
CA GLY A 502 16.39 -21.13 1.67
C GLY A 502 16.19 -20.47 3.03
N ILE A 503 17.24 -19.92 3.63
CA ILE A 503 17.18 -19.17 4.90
C ILE A 503 17.09 -17.69 4.55
N HIS A 504 16.02 -17.02 4.97
CA HIS A 504 15.85 -15.60 4.69
C HIS A 504 16.74 -14.74 5.59
N LEU A 505 17.34 -13.67 5.05
CA LEU A 505 18.15 -12.75 5.85
C LEU A 505 17.34 -11.52 6.27
N THR A 506 17.52 -11.13 7.54
CA THR A 506 17.01 -9.86 8.07
C THR A 506 18.18 -9.02 8.58
N ALA A 507 18.36 -7.82 8.02
CA ALA A 507 19.41 -6.87 8.36
C ALA A 507 19.02 -6.01 9.58
N TYR A 508 19.73 -6.20 10.70
CA TYR A 508 19.72 -5.25 11.81
C TYR A 508 20.87 -4.24 11.67
N SER A 509 20.77 -3.12 12.39
CA SER A 509 21.74 -2.00 12.34
C SER A 509 22.07 -1.53 10.91
N PRO A 510 21.09 -1.42 9.99
CA PRO A 510 21.38 -1.13 8.58
C PRO A 510 22.10 0.21 8.36
N LEU A 511 22.03 1.14 9.31
CA LEU A 511 22.67 2.45 9.24
C LEU A 511 24.02 2.53 9.97
N GLY A 512 24.57 1.40 10.44
CA GLY A 512 25.81 1.32 11.23
C GLY A 512 25.63 1.64 12.71
N SER A 513 24.51 1.20 13.30
CA SER A 513 24.23 1.35 14.74
C SER A 513 24.23 2.82 15.22
N THR A 514 24.72 3.07 16.43
CA THR A 514 24.80 4.38 17.08
C THR A 514 25.56 5.39 16.20
N ASN A 515 25.09 6.64 16.18
CA ASN A 515 25.60 7.75 15.35
C ASN A 515 25.40 7.61 13.83
N THR A 516 24.84 6.49 13.37
CA THR A 516 24.41 6.26 11.98
C THR A 516 25.46 6.71 10.94
N PRO A 517 26.71 6.20 11.01
CA PRO A 517 27.83 6.69 10.21
C PRO A 517 27.58 6.61 8.70
N LEU A 518 26.81 5.62 8.25
CA LEU A 518 26.53 5.40 6.84
C LEU A 518 25.61 6.47 6.22
N LEU A 519 24.91 7.26 7.04
CA LEU A 519 24.14 8.40 6.52
C LEU A 519 25.04 9.55 6.05
N LYS A 520 26.32 9.55 6.43
CA LYS A 520 27.32 10.57 6.09
C LYS A 520 28.30 10.11 5.01
N GLU A 521 28.14 8.88 4.50
CA GLU A 521 29.02 8.30 3.50
C GLU A 521 28.84 9.01 2.15
N PRO A 522 29.89 9.63 1.57
CA PRO A 522 29.81 10.37 0.31
C PRO A 522 29.17 9.59 -0.84
N THR A 523 29.52 8.31 -1.02
CA THR A 523 28.93 7.49 -2.10
C THR A 523 27.43 7.29 -1.91
N ILE A 524 26.96 7.12 -0.67
CA ILE A 524 25.53 6.98 -0.38
C ILE A 524 24.79 8.30 -0.58
N ILE A 525 25.39 9.43 -0.18
CA ILE A 525 24.82 10.76 -0.37
C ILE A 525 24.67 11.08 -1.86
N GLU A 526 25.70 10.83 -2.67
CA GLU A 526 25.68 11.04 -4.13
C GLU A 526 24.52 10.27 -4.78
N ILE A 527 24.36 8.98 -4.44
CA ILE A 527 23.27 8.15 -4.96
C ILE A 527 21.91 8.67 -4.48
N ALA A 528 21.82 9.13 -3.23
CA ALA A 528 20.59 9.69 -2.67
C ALA A 528 20.17 10.97 -3.41
N GLU A 529 21.09 11.89 -3.66
CA GLU A 529 20.86 13.13 -4.43
C GLU A 529 20.45 12.83 -5.87
N LYS A 530 21.18 11.93 -6.55
CA LYS A 530 20.87 11.47 -7.91
C LYS A 530 19.43 10.96 -8.05
N ASN A 531 18.93 10.28 -7.02
CA ASN A 531 17.60 9.64 -7.04
C ASN A 531 16.50 10.46 -6.32
N ASN A 532 16.80 11.66 -5.82
CA ASN A 532 15.90 12.46 -4.99
C ASN A 532 15.35 11.67 -3.78
N LYS A 533 16.25 10.96 -3.09
CA LYS A 533 15.97 10.11 -1.93
C LYS A 533 16.87 10.50 -0.76
N THR A 534 16.62 9.90 0.40
CA THR A 534 17.50 10.02 1.57
C THR A 534 18.54 8.90 1.59
N ALA A 535 19.68 9.14 2.24
CA ALA A 535 20.72 8.12 2.44
C ALA A 535 20.17 6.84 3.09
N ALA A 536 19.24 6.96 4.04
CA ALA A 536 18.57 5.81 4.65
C ALA A 536 17.77 4.99 3.63
N GLN A 537 16.97 5.64 2.77
CA GLN A 537 16.20 4.97 1.72
C GLN A 537 17.11 4.25 0.71
N VAL A 538 18.27 4.84 0.36
CA VAL A 538 19.26 4.18 -0.49
C VAL A 538 19.78 2.90 0.15
N ILE A 539 20.18 2.95 1.43
CA ILE A 539 20.69 1.79 2.14
C ILE A 539 19.65 0.68 2.27
N PHE A 540 18.40 1.03 2.59
CA PHE A 540 17.34 0.02 2.70
C PHE A 540 17.03 -0.59 1.35
N SER A 541 16.92 0.23 0.30
CA SER A 541 16.73 -0.24 -1.07
C SER A 541 17.86 -1.18 -1.51
N TRP A 542 19.10 -0.95 -1.04
CA TRP A 542 20.24 -1.82 -1.32
C TRP A 542 20.09 -3.20 -0.66
N CYS A 543 19.62 -3.27 0.59
CA CYS A 543 19.28 -4.55 1.21
C CYS A 543 18.15 -5.26 0.47
N LEU A 544 17.09 -4.52 0.09
CA LEU A 544 15.95 -5.07 -0.64
C LEU A 544 16.36 -5.63 -2.01
N TYR A 545 17.29 -4.97 -2.70
CA TYR A 545 17.87 -5.47 -3.95
C TYR A 545 18.53 -6.85 -3.77
N LYS A 546 19.06 -7.15 -2.58
CA LYS A 546 19.64 -8.47 -2.22
C LYS A 546 18.60 -9.47 -1.70
N ASN A 547 17.30 -9.15 -1.76
CA ASN A 547 16.21 -9.93 -1.13
C ASN A 547 16.37 -10.07 0.39
N ILE A 548 16.82 -9.01 1.07
CA ILE A 548 17.08 -8.99 2.52
C ILE A 548 16.11 -8.02 3.18
N SER A 549 15.34 -8.48 4.18
CA SER A 549 14.46 -7.60 4.95
C SER A 549 15.26 -6.67 5.86
N VAL A 550 14.74 -5.48 6.15
CA VAL A 550 15.47 -4.47 6.94
C VAL A 550 14.63 -3.99 8.11
N ILE A 551 15.24 -3.89 9.29
CA ILE A 551 14.58 -3.45 10.53
C ILE A 551 15.27 -2.20 11.12
N PRO A 552 15.23 -1.04 10.43
CA PRO A 552 15.80 0.17 10.98
C PRO A 552 15.10 0.59 12.28
N LYS A 553 15.86 1.07 13.25
CA LYS A 553 15.30 1.64 14.48
C LYS A 553 15.09 3.15 14.32
N SER A 554 13.91 3.63 14.69
CA SER A 554 13.62 5.05 14.84
C SER A 554 12.48 5.25 15.82
N VAL A 555 12.55 6.32 16.62
CA VAL A 555 11.43 6.80 17.46
C VAL A 555 10.86 8.12 16.94
N THR A 556 11.40 8.62 15.81
CA THR A 556 10.97 9.89 15.20
C THR A 556 9.93 9.59 14.10
N PRO A 557 8.66 10.00 14.28
CA PRO A 557 7.58 9.63 13.35
C PRO A 557 7.84 9.99 11.88
N SER A 558 8.38 11.19 11.61
CA SER A 558 8.69 11.63 10.24
C SER A 558 9.75 10.75 9.57
N ARG A 559 10.75 10.27 10.33
CA ARG A 559 11.76 9.33 9.83
C ARG A 559 11.16 7.96 9.57
N ILE A 560 10.31 7.47 10.48
CA ILE A 560 9.62 6.17 10.30
C ILE A 560 8.80 6.19 9.00
N ILE A 561 8.02 7.25 8.77
CA ILE A 561 7.22 7.40 7.53
C ILE A 561 8.13 7.52 6.30
N SER A 562 9.17 8.36 6.36
CA SER A 562 10.10 8.55 5.24
C SER A 562 10.82 7.24 4.87
N ASN A 563 11.20 6.43 5.86
CA ASN A 563 11.90 5.15 5.65
C ASN A 563 11.09 4.14 4.83
N LEU A 564 9.75 4.29 4.76
CA LEU A 564 8.89 3.43 3.95
C LEU A 564 9.00 3.70 2.44
N ASN A 565 9.52 4.87 2.04
CA ASN A 565 9.60 5.28 0.63
C ASN A 565 10.90 4.79 -0.06
N VAL A 566 11.17 3.49 0.07
CA VAL A 566 12.22 2.77 -0.67
C VAL A 566 11.94 2.77 -2.18
N PHE A 567 12.94 2.42 -2.98
CA PHE A 567 12.86 2.50 -4.44
C PHE A 567 13.72 1.42 -5.10
N GLU A 568 13.54 1.24 -6.41
CA GLU A 568 14.38 0.33 -7.18
C GLU A 568 15.74 0.99 -7.45
N LEU A 569 16.81 0.38 -6.95
CA LEU A 569 18.18 0.82 -7.22
C LEU A 569 18.62 0.34 -8.61
N SER A 570 19.31 1.23 -9.33
CA SER A 570 20.00 0.82 -10.56
C SER A 570 21.14 -0.16 -10.24
N GLU A 571 21.43 -1.07 -11.17
CA GLU A 571 22.55 -2.01 -11.05
C GLU A 571 23.90 -1.28 -10.85
N GLU A 572 24.08 -0.14 -11.51
CA GLU A 572 25.26 0.73 -11.35
C GLU A 572 25.40 1.20 -9.90
N ASP A 573 24.33 1.76 -9.33
CA ASP A 573 24.33 2.28 -7.96
C ASP A 573 24.49 1.14 -6.94
N PHE A 574 23.85 -0.01 -7.16
CA PHE A 574 24.03 -1.21 -6.36
C PHE A 574 25.50 -1.66 -6.32
N ASN A 575 26.16 -1.70 -7.47
CA ASN A 575 27.57 -2.09 -7.58
C ASN A 575 28.51 -1.08 -6.91
N LYS A 576 28.22 0.22 -7.00
CA LYS A 576 28.97 1.26 -6.26
C LYS A 576 28.91 1.01 -4.74
N ILE A 577 27.72 0.72 -4.22
CA ILE A 577 27.53 0.43 -2.78
C ILE A 577 28.26 -0.86 -2.38
N ASN A 578 28.20 -1.93 -3.17
CA ASN A 578 28.92 -3.17 -2.87
C ASN A 578 30.45 -2.98 -2.86
N ASN A 579 30.97 -2.15 -3.76
CA ASN A 579 32.41 -1.87 -3.80
C ASN A 579 32.87 -1.09 -2.57
N LEU A 580 32.02 -0.22 -2.01
CA LEU A 580 32.31 0.47 -0.74
C LEU A 580 32.62 -0.53 0.38
N GLY A 581 31.79 -1.57 0.54
CA GLY A 581 31.97 -2.61 1.57
C GLY A 581 33.16 -3.54 1.36
N LYS A 582 33.70 -3.60 0.14
CA LYS A 582 34.96 -4.31 -0.14
C LYS A 582 36.17 -3.51 0.31
N ILE A 583 36.07 -2.18 0.32
CA ILE A 583 37.14 -1.25 0.72
C ILE A 583 37.08 -0.98 2.23
N HIS A 584 35.88 -0.74 2.76
CA HIS A 584 35.62 -0.39 4.14
C HIS A 584 34.79 -1.48 4.82
N LYS A 585 35.49 -2.43 5.45
CA LYS A 585 34.87 -3.49 6.25
C LYS A 585 34.79 -3.07 7.72
N THR A 586 33.59 -3.00 8.26
CA THR A 586 33.39 -2.64 9.68
C THR A 586 32.18 -3.37 10.24
N ARG A 587 32.39 -4.09 11.36
CA ARG A 587 31.33 -4.63 12.20
C ARG A 587 31.20 -3.77 13.44
N TYR A 588 30.00 -3.25 13.73
CA TYR A 588 29.72 -2.42 14.89
C TYR A 588 29.19 -3.23 16.08
N ILE A 589 28.55 -4.39 15.86
CA ILE A 589 28.03 -5.25 16.92
C ILE A 589 28.86 -6.53 17.00
N ASP A 590 29.69 -6.62 18.03
CA ASP A 590 30.69 -7.68 18.16
C ASP A 590 30.73 -8.26 19.59
N PRO A 591 30.39 -9.55 19.77
CA PRO A 591 30.36 -10.20 21.06
C PRO A 591 31.73 -10.75 21.50
N ARG A 592 32.86 -10.41 20.86
CA ARG A 592 34.19 -10.87 21.34
C ARG A 592 34.48 -10.49 22.79
N SER A 593 33.90 -9.39 23.26
CA SER A 593 33.93 -9.00 24.68
C SER A 593 33.25 -10.00 25.63
N TRP A 594 32.44 -10.93 25.11
CA TRP A 594 31.77 -12.01 25.84
C TRP A 594 32.65 -13.27 25.97
N GLY A 595 33.88 -13.23 25.45
CA GLY A 595 34.82 -14.34 25.48
C GLY A 595 34.53 -15.44 24.44
N VAL A 596 33.71 -15.14 23.43
CA VAL A 596 33.35 -16.08 22.36
C VAL A 596 33.62 -15.46 21.00
N ASP A 597 34.07 -16.30 20.06
CA ASP A 597 34.11 -15.96 18.64
C ASP A 597 33.02 -16.74 17.92
N ILE A 598 32.05 -16.02 17.37
CA ILE A 598 30.90 -16.59 16.67
C ILE A 598 30.82 -16.17 15.20
N PHE A 599 31.66 -15.21 14.79
CA PHE A 599 31.65 -14.61 13.47
C PHE A 599 32.88 -15.07 12.68
N HIS A 600 32.94 -16.39 12.48
CA HIS A 600 34.07 -17.08 11.85
C HIS A 600 34.37 -16.69 10.39
N ASP A 601 33.45 -15.95 9.76
CA ASP A 601 33.36 -15.80 8.30
C ASP A 601 33.50 -14.35 7.81
N ASP A 602 33.72 -13.39 8.71
CA ASP A 602 33.78 -11.96 8.39
C ASP A 602 35.12 -11.47 7.82
#